data_AF-A0A401LZE2-F1
#
_entry.id   AF-A0A401LZE2-F1
#
_cell.length_a   1.000
_cell.length_b   1.000
_cell.length_c   1.000
_cell.angle_alpha   90.00
_cell.angle_beta   90.00
_cell.angle_gamma   90.00
#
_symmetry.space_group_name_H-M   'P 1'
#
loop_
_entity.id
_entity.type
_entity.pdbx_description
1 polymer ?
#
loop_
_entity_poly.entity_id
_entity_poly.type
_entity_poly.pdbx_seq_one_letter_code
_entity_poly.pdbx_strand_id
1 'polypeptide(L)'
;MFGDDFVTPKMTNENTIQFTVEIVSDWRQIDLSANGGRMVVDWGDGRLQKIEDPSQTIISYKYGNCRSYRVKIWAEELDYCAIGTELLNVSDLHLGILPRMRNLHINSLKSTTELDLSASCPNVEDLSIGNMPDLKRLDIVQCDNLKTLQIYSNPKLTSLEIGSKSYLEKLFCSYNDLTSLSMKGLPRLKEVDCSYNPNLSTLKFDDEMAIGSLFINYCNFDKIDFLDKLPTITEFGCSYNKLTELHMPGAFSIAYLRCDNNQLTHLSIEDTWILTQLDCHSNCLEADALNELFESLGQVRPSDYMRYILSIYDNPGEKTCQKEIPIRKGWKLEDDHWN
;
A
#
# COMPACT_ATOMS: atom_id res chain seq x y z
N MET A 1 26.24 12.85 28.01
CA MET A 1 25.68 11.48 28.04
C MET A 1 24.62 11.45 29.12
N PHE A 2 23.45 10.87 28.85
CA PHE A 2 22.32 10.78 29.77
C PHE A 2 21.51 9.50 29.50
N GLY A 3 20.58 9.16 30.39
CA GLY A 3 19.77 7.93 30.30
C GLY A 3 20.30 6.82 31.22
N ASP A 4 20.00 5.57 30.86
CA ASP A 4 20.28 4.39 31.69
C ASP A 4 21.77 4.04 31.73
N ASP A 5 22.19 3.29 32.75
CA ASP A 5 23.60 2.97 32.96
C ASP A 5 23.98 1.58 32.43
N PHE A 6 24.60 1.53 31.25
CA PHE A 6 25.23 0.33 30.70
C PHE A 6 26.40 0.67 29.78
N VAL A 7 27.25 -0.32 29.48
CA VAL A 7 28.43 -0.16 28.62
C VAL A 7 28.00 0.17 27.19
N THR A 8 28.49 1.28 26.65
CA THR A 8 28.22 1.70 25.28
C THR A 8 29.24 1.05 24.33
N PRO A 9 28.80 0.34 23.29
CA PRO A 9 29.70 -0.19 22.28
C PRO A 9 30.21 0.92 21.35
N LYS A 10 31.24 0.61 20.58
CA LYS A 10 31.71 1.52 19.53
C LYS A 10 30.70 1.55 18.38
N MET A 11 30.17 2.74 18.11
CA MET A 11 29.29 2.99 16.97
C MET A 11 30.11 3.09 15.68
N THR A 12 29.83 2.22 14.71
CA THR A 12 30.46 2.15 13.38
C THR A 12 29.40 2.26 12.28
N ASN A 13 29.81 2.45 11.02
CA ASN A 13 28.86 2.45 9.91
C ASN A 13 28.18 1.07 9.72
N GLU A 14 28.82 -0.01 10.11
CA GLU A 14 28.27 -1.36 9.96
C GLU A 14 27.19 -1.69 10.99
N ASN A 15 27.21 -1.09 12.18
CA ASN A 15 26.28 -1.45 13.27
C ASN A 15 25.31 -0.33 13.66
N THR A 16 25.21 0.73 12.85
CA THR A 16 24.31 1.85 13.14
C THR A 16 23.38 2.18 12.00
N ILE A 17 22.18 2.62 12.37
CA ILE A 17 21.33 3.43 11.51
C ILE A 17 21.82 4.87 11.66
N GLN A 18 22.02 5.57 10.55
CA GLN A 18 22.43 6.97 10.57
C GLN A 18 21.60 7.77 9.59
N PHE A 19 21.27 9.00 9.96
CA PHE A 19 20.58 9.93 9.08
C PHE A 19 20.89 11.36 9.50
N THR A 20 20.65 12.29 8.59
CA THR A 20 20.82 13.72 8.83
C THR A 20 19.47 14.33 9.16
N VAL A 21 19.37 15.04 10.28
CA VAL A 21 18.21 15.86 10.65
C VAL A 21 18.55 17.31 10.35
N GLU A 22 17.79 17.96 9.48
CA GLU A 22 17.97 19.37 9.11
C GLU A 22 16.96 20.25 9.83
N ILE A 23 17.47 21.19 10.65
CA ILE A 23 16.66 22.19 11.34
C ILE A 23 16.79 23.51 10.62
N VAL A 24 15.71 23.93 9.95
CA VAL A 24 15.67 25.12 9.08
C VAL A 24 14.91 26.31 9.68
N SER A 25 14.24 26.13 10.82
CA SER A 25 13.43 27.16 11.48
C SER A 25 13.44 26.94 13.00
N ASP A 26 12.41 27.41 13.71
CA ASP A 26 12.16 27.12 15.13
C ASP A 26 12.44 25.67 15.54
N TRP A 27 12.58 25.46 16.85
CA TRP A 27 12.84 24.15 17.42
C TRP A 27 11.95 23.04 16.82
N ARG A 28 12.54 21.87 16.63
CA ARG A 28 11.84 20.67 16.13
C ARG A 28 12.08 19.50 17.04
N GLN A 29 11.15 18.56 17.05
CA GLN A 29 11.22 17.32 17.80
C GLN A 29 11.27 16.14 16.83
N ILE A 30 12.19 15.21 17.09
CA ILE A 30 12.20 13.87 16.48
C ILE A 30 11.67 12.88 17.49
N ASP A 31 10.81 11.98 17.01
CA ASP A 31 10.28 10.87 17.78
C ASP A 31 10.78 9.58 17.12
N LEU A 32 11.42 8.74 17.93
CA LEU A 32 11.90 7.42 17.52
C LEU A 32 11.11 6.35 18.26
N SER A 33 10.61 5.37 17.52
CA SER A 33 10.05 4.15 18.08
C SER A 33 10.94 2.99 17.67
N ALA A 34 11.41 2.23 18.64
CA ALA A 34 12.35 1.14 18.42
C ALA A 34 12.05 0.00 19.41
N ASN A 35 12.36 -1.23 19.02
CA ASN A 35 12.30 -2.38 19.90
C ASN A 35 13.53 -3.27 19.67
N GLY A 36 13.89 -4.03 20.71
CA GLY A 36 14.95 -5.02 20.66
C GLY A 36 16.25 -4.55 21.32
N GLY A 37 16.52 -5.13 22.49
CA GLY A 37 17.75 -4.93 23.27
C GLY A 37 17.99 -3.49 23.72
N ARG A 38 19.16 -3.27 24.31
CA ARG A 38 19.60 -1.93 24.75
C ARG A 38 19.91 -1.05 23.54
N MET A 39 19.64 0.24 23.65
CA MET A 39 19.82 1.20 22.57
C MET A 39 20.61 2.43 22.99
N VAL A 40 21.44 2.93 22.08
CA VAL A 40 22.19 4.17 22.23
C VAL A 40 21.92 5.08 21.03
N VAL A 41 21.49 6.30 21.31
CA VAL A 41 21.28 7.34 20.29
C VAL A 41 22.32 8.45 20.46
N ASP A 42 23.12 8.67 19.43
CA ASP A 42 23.92 9.88 19.25
C ASP A 42 23.07 10.89 18.48
N TRP A 43 22.69 11.98 19.15
CA TRP A 43 21.82 13.00 18.56
C TRP A 43 22.56 13.95 17.62
N GLY A 44 23.87 13.78 17.41
CA GLY A 44 24.67 14.59 16.48
C GLY A 44 25.02 15.98 17.00
N ASP A 45 24.69 16.29 18.26
CA ASP A 45 25.04 17.54 18.95
C ASP A 45 26.04 17.35 20.09
N GLY A 46 26.64 16.15 20.18
CA GLY A 46 27.53 15.74 21.26
C GLY A 46 26.79 15.08 22.43
N ARG A 47 25.45 15.02 22.42
CA ARG A 47 24.68 14.28 23.43
C ARG A 47 24.38 12.86 22.97
N LEU A 48 24.77 11.94 23.83
CA LEU A 48 24.44 10.51 23.76
C LEU A 48 23.35 10.18 24.77
N GLN A 49 22.30 9.50 24.32
CA GLN A 49 21.22 8.96 25.15
C GLN A 49 21.30 7.44 25.19
N LYS A 50 21.30 6.86 26.38
CA LYS A 50 21.28 5.41 26.62
C LYS A 50 19.89 4.97 27.11
N ILE A 51 19.39 3.87 26.57
CA ILE A 51 18.03 3.37 26.82
C ILE A 51 18.14 1.87 27.03
N GLU A 52 17.78 1.37 28.21
CA GLU A 52 17.87 -0.05 28.55
C GLU A 52 16.77 -0.88 27.88
N ASP A 53 15.56 -0.33 27.78
CA ASP A 53 14.42 -0.93 27.07
C ASP A 53 13.68 0.12 26.22
N PRO A 54 13.89 0.16 24.88
CA PRO A 54 13.24 1.13 24.00
C PRO A 54 11.77 0.80 23.72
N SER A 55 11.28 -0.40 24.08
CA SER A 55 9.91 -0.86 23.76
C SER A 55 8.82 -0.13 24.55
N GLN A 56 9.17 0.45 25.70
CA GLN A 56 8.20 1.01 26.65
C GLN A 56 7.83 2.47 26.36
N THR A 57 8.52 3.15 25.44
CA THR A 57 8.34 4.60 25.25
C THR A 57 8.70 5.07 23.86
N ILE A 58 8.04 6.15 23.43
CA ILE A 58 8.52 6.96 22.30
C ILE A 58 9.74 7.75 22.80
N ILE A 59 10.81 7.75 22.02
CA ILE A 59 12.06 8.44 22.36
C ILE A 59 12.07 9.76 21.62
N SER A 60 11.75 10.82 22.36
CA SER A 60 11.65 12.17 21.83
C SER A 60 12.92 12.97 22.08
N TYR A 61 13.41 13.68 21.05
CA TYR A 61 14.53 14.61 21.19
C TYR A 61 14.24 15.94 20.51
N LYS A 62 14.54 17.04 21.21
CA LYS A 62 14.29 18.41 20.73
C LYS A 62 15.58 19.09 20.31
N TYR A 63 15.62 19.54 19.06
CA TYR A 63 16.67 20.38 18.51
C TYR A 63 16.25 21.85 18.56
N GLY A 64 17.12 22.71 19.10
CA GLY A 64 16.85 24.15 19.25
C GLY A 64 17.61 25.07 18.29
N ASN A 65 18.68 24.61 17.65
CA ASN A 65 19.51 25.46 16.78
C ASN A 65 19.34 25.07 15.31
N CYS A 66 19.25 26.07 14.43
CA CYS A 66 19.21 25.86 12.99
C CYS A 66 20.57 25.36 12.47
N ARG A 67 20.67 24.06 12.25
CA ARG A 67 21.80 23.38 11.59
C ARG A 67 21.40 21.95 11.24
N SER A 68 22.31 21.25 10.59
CA SER A 68 22.21 19.80 10.36
C SER A 68 22.81 19.02 11.52
N TYR A 69 22.16 17.92 11.89
CA TYR A 69 22.58 17.00 12.94
C TYR A 69 22.70 15.60 12.37
N ARG A 70 23.88 14.97 12.46
CA ARG A 70 24.05 13.58 12.05
C ARG A 70 23.69 12.67 13.22
N VAL A 71 22.51 12.07 13.16
CA VAL A 71 22.03 11.13 14.17
C VAL A 71 22.61 9.75 13.90
N LYS A 72 23.00 9.03 14.95
CA LYS A 72 23.37 7.62 14.87
C LYS A 72 22.60 6.84 15.93
N ILE A 73 22.07 5.69 15.55
CA ILE A 73 21.35 4.78 16.44
C ILE A 73 22.10 3.45 16.41
N TRP A 74 22.52 2.98 17.57
CA TRP A 74 23.00 1.62 17.79
C TRP A 74 22.03 0.91 18.70
N ALA A 75 21.73 -0.35 18.43
CA ALA A 75 20.98 -1.21 19.33
C ALA A 75 21.51 -2.64 19.29
N GLU A 76 21.39 -3.34 20.42
CA GLU A 76 21.95 -4.69 20.59
C GLU A 76 21.23 -5.73 19.74
N GLU A 77 19.90 -5.67 19.71
CA GLU A 77 19.04 -6.66 19.05
C GLU A 77 17.86 -6.00 18.33
N LEU A 78 18.09 -4.86 17.65
CA LEU A 78 17.03 -4.09 17.02
C LEU A 78 16.18 -4.93 16.07
N ASP A 79 14.92 -5.16 16.43
CA ASP A 79 13.96 -5.97 15.67
C ASP A 79 12.80 -5.13 15.09
N TYR A 80 12.62 -3.92 15.60
CA TYR A 80 11.71 -2.91 15.06
C TYR A 80 12.36 -1.53 15.10
N CYS A 81 12.18 -0.75 14.03
CA CYS A 81 12.54 0.66 14.01
C CYS A 81 11.62 1.45 13.09
N ALA A 82 11.09 2.55 13.61
CA ALA A 82 10.40 3.56 12.82
C ALA A 82 11.24 4.85 12.78
N ILE A 83 11.60 5.26 11.56
CA ILE A 83 12.37 6.46 11.27
C ILE A 83 11.51 7.36 10.39
N GLY A 84 11.40 8.62 10.79
CA GLY A 84 10.69 9.64 10.02
C GLY A 84 9.46 10.19 10.73
N THR A 85 9.32 11.51 10.70
CA THR A 85 8.11 12.21 11.14
C THR A 85 7.76 13.25 10.08
N GLU A 86 6.47 13.52 9.87
CA GLU A 86 5.99 14.47 8.85
C GLU A 86 6.55 15.89 9.03
N LEU A 87 7.04 16.22 10.23
CA LEU A 87 7.43 17.57 10.65
C LEU A 87 8.95 17.83 10.54
N LEU A 88 9.74 16.81 10.22
CA LEU A 88 11.20 16.90 10.18
C LEU A 88 11.75 16.58 8.81
N ASN A 89 12.71 17.40 8.38
CA ASN A 89 13.47 17.12 7.18
C ASN A 89 14.60 16.14 7.54
N VAL A 90 14.43 14.88 7.17
CA VAL A 90 15.44 13.84 7.38
C VAL A 90 16.00 13.40 6.03
N SER A 91 17.33 13.30 5.92
CA SER A 91 18.07 13.00 4.70
C SER A 91 19.26 12.06 4.98
N ASP A 92 19.99 11.68 3.93
CA ASP A 92 21.24 10.90 4.01
C ASP A 92 21.14 9.61 4.84
N LEU A 93 20.03 8.86 4.72
CA LEU A 93 19.86 7.60 5.42
C LEU A 93 20.97 6.62 5.03
N HIS A 94 21.64 6.09 6.04
CA HIS A 94 22.56 4.98 5.96
C HIS A 94 22.08 3.91 6.93
N LEU A 95 21.93 2.68 6.44
CA LEU A 95 21.62 1.53 7.26
C LEU A 95 22.85 0.65 7.36
N GLY A 96 23.25 0.32 8.59
CA GLY A 96 24.18 -0.77 8.87
C GLY A 96 23.54 -2.14 8.63
N ILE A 97 24.27 -3.18 9.00
CA ILE A 97 23.79 -4.56 8.98
C ILE A 97 22.96 -4.80 10.24
N LEU A 98 21.66 -5.01 10.05
CA LEU A 98 20.63 -5.20 11.07
C LEU A 98 20.03 -6.60 10.93
N PRO A 99 20.77 -7.67 11.30
CA PRO A 99 20.38 -9.05 11.02
C PRO A 99 19.17 -9.52 11.83
N ARG A 100 18.76 -8.78 12.87
CA ARG A 100 17.58 -9.07 13.69
C ARG A 100 16.36 -8.23 13.33
N MET A 101 16.50 -7.28 12.40
CA MET A 101 15.40 -6.42 11.97
C MET A 101 14.27 -7.27 11.38
N ARG A 102 13.09 -7.19 11.98
CA ARG A 102 11.86 -7.84 11.50
C ARG A 102 10.87 -6.82 10.94
N ASN A 103 10.83 -5.62 11.52
CA ASN A 103 9.87 -4.58 11.19
C ASN A 103 10.57 -3.24 10.94
N LEU A 104 10.60 -2.77 9.70
CA LEU A 104 11.31 -1.54 9.34
C LEU A 104 10.35 -0.54 8.71
N HIS A 105 10.17 0.59 9.38
CA HIS A 105 9.34 1.69 8.88
C HIS A 105 10.24 2.90 8.59
N ILE A 106 10.35 3.28 7.32
CA ILE A 106 11.14 4.42 6.85
C ILE A 106 10.20 5.36 6.13
N ASN A 107 9.90 6.50 6.75
CA ASN A 107 8.96 7.46 6.22
C ASN A 107 9.57 8.86 6.14
N SER A 108 9.03 9.71 5.27
CA SER A 108 9.29 11.16 5.26
C SER A 108 10.76 11.55 5.10
N LEU A 109 11.55 10.73 4.38
CA LEU A 109 12.94 11.05 4.06
C LEU A 109 13.03 11.83 2.74
N LYS A 110 13.55 13.05 2.79
CA LYS A 110 13.81 13.87 1.59
C LYS A 110 15.23 13.63 1.08
N SER A 111 15.46 13.98 -0.19
CA SER A 111 16.76 13.84 -0.86
C SER A 111 17.28 12.40 -0.99
N THR A 112 16.60 11.39 -0.44
CA THR A 112 16.95 9.99 -0.60
C THR A 112 16.45 9.53 -1.97
N THR A 113 17.38 9.40 -2.92
CA THR A 113 17.04 9.04 -4.31
C THR A 113 17.05 7.54 -4.55
N GLU A 114 17.87 6.81 -3.79
CA GLU A 114 17.97 5.37 -3.85
C GLU A 114 18.01 4.83 -2.42
N LEU A 115 17.33 3.70 -2.19
CA LEU A 115 17.36 2.98 -0.92
C LEU A 115 17.65 1.51 -1.21
N ASP A 116 18.77 1.02 -0.68
CA ASP A 116 19.19 -0.37 -0.81
C ASP A 116 19.13 -1.06 0.56
N LEU A 117 18.22 -2.03 0.70
CA LEU A 117 18.04 -2.81 1.92
C LEU A 117 18.72 -4.18 1.85
N SER A 118 19.30 -4.54 0.70
CA SER A 118 19.76 -5.89 0.40
C SER A 118 20.84 -6.39 1.37
N ALA A 119 21.79 -5.52 1.74
CA ALA A 119 22.83 -5.82 2.72
C ALA A 119 22.43 -5.50 4.16
N SER A 120 21.43 -4.64 4.33
CA SER A 120 21.13 -3.99 5.61
C SER A 120 20.14 -4.79 6.44
N CYS A 121 19.08 -5.31 5.84
CA CYS A 121 17.96 -5.91 6.57
C CYS A 121 17.53 -7.27 5.97
N PRO A 122 18.39 -8.31 6.03
CA PRO A 122 18.14 -9.58 5.34
C PRO A 122 16.96 -10.38 5.93
N ASN A 123 16.55 -10.10 7.16
CA ASN A 123 15.50 -10.83 7.88
C ASN A 123 14.22 -10.02 8.10
N VAL A 124 14.06 -8.89 7.39
CA VAL A 124 12.85 -8.06 7.50
C VAL A 124 11.63 -8.84 7.00
N GLU A 125 10.56 -8.79 7.78
CA GLU A 125 9.27 -9.45 7.50
C GLU A 125 8.21 -8.39 7.12
N ASP A 126 8.22 -7.23 7.79
CA ASP A 126 7.30 -6.14 7.53
C ASP A 126 8.08 -4.86 7.21
N LEU A 127 7.88 -4.34 6.00
CA LEU A 127 8.58 -3.17 5.48
C LEU A 127 7.58 -2.09 5.06
N SER A 128 7.74 -0.89 5.62
CA SER A 128 6.98 0.30 5.25
C SER A 128 7.91 1.41 4.79
N ILE A 129 7.69 1.91 3.58
CA ILE A 129 8.51 2.91 2.89
C ILE A 129 7.60 3.99 2.32
N GLY A 130 7.52 5.13 2.99
CA GLY A 130 6.49 6.11 2.73
C GLY A 130 6.99 7.54 2.58
N ASN A 131 6.27 8.36 1.83
CA ASN A 131 6.45 9.81 1.81
C ASN A 131 7.89 10.26 1.46
N MET A 132 8.56 9.58 0.52
CA MET A 132 9.90 9.95 0.06
C MET A 132 9.82 10.62 -1.32
N PRO A 133 9.74 11.97 -1.39
CA PRO A 133 9.47 12.70 -2.64
C PRO A 133 10.56 12.57 -3.69
N ASP A 134 11.75 12.11 -3.31
CA ASP A 134 12.92 11.98 -4.18
C ASP A 134 13.28 10.54 -4.54
N LEU A 135 12.63 9.54 -3.93
CA LEU A 135 12.95 8.13 -4.12
C LEU A 135 12.62 7.69 -5.54
N LYS A 136 13.65 7.22 -6.25
CA LYS A 136 13.56 6.72 -7.63
C LYS A 136 13.82 5.21 -7.71
N ARG A 137 14.59 4.68 -6.77
CA ARG A 137 14.99 3.26 -6.75
C ARG A 137 14.91 2.71 -5.35
N LEU A 138 14.30 1.54 -5.24
CA LEU A 138 14.25 0.72 -4.04
C LEU A 138 14.78 -0.66 -4.38
N ASP A 139 15.80 -1.11 -3.64
CA ASP A 139 16.32 -2.48 -3.73
C ASP A 139 15.95 -3.27 -2.47
N ILE A 140 15.11 -4.29 -2.68
CA ILE A 140 14.63 -5.23 -1.66
C ILE A 140 14.89 -6.68 -2.07
N VAL A 141 15.79 -6.91 -3.04
CA VAL A 141 15.96 -8.22 -3.68
C VAL A 141 16.36 -9.29 -2.67
N GLN A 142 17.19 -8.95 -1.67
CA GLN A 142 17.65 -9.89 -0.63
C GLN A 142 16.75 -9.93 0.62
N CYS A 143 15.63 -9.21 0.64
CA CYS A 143 14.68 -9.22 1.75
C CYS A 143 13.71 -10.42 1.60
N ASP A 144 14.23 -11.65 1.68
CA ASP A 144 13.49 -12.86 1.29
C ASP A 144 12.40 -13.30 2.28
N ASN A 145 12.45 -12.78 3.52
CA ASN A 145 11.49 -13.08 4.57
C ASN A 145 10.28 -12.13 4.60
N LEU A 146 10.19 -11.19 3.64
CA LEU A 146 9.07 -10.25 3.55
C LEU A 146 7.72 -10.96 3.49
N LYS A 147 6.81 -10.53 4.36
CA LYS A 147 5.40 -10.92 4.47
C LYS A 147 4.48 -9.77 4.10
N THR A 148 4.85 -8.55 4.50
CA THR A 148 4.12 -7.31 4.18
C THR A 148 5.06 -6.29 3.58
N LEU A 149 4.69 -5.73 2.42
CA LEU A 149 5.40 -4.62 1.78
C LEU A 149 4.44 -3.44 1.57
N GLN A 150 4.73 -2.32 2.22
CA GLN A 150 4.03 -1.05 2.08
C GLN A 150 4.97 -0.02 1.47
N ILE A 151 4.65 0.49 0.29
CA ILE A 151 5.41 1.53 -0.42
C ILE A 151 4.45 2.61 -0.88
N TYR A 152 4.42 3.78 -0.24
CA TYR A 152 3.40 4.77 -0.55
C TYR A 152 3.92 6.20 -0.64
N SER A 153 3.24 7.04 -1.41
CA SER A 153 3.57 8.47 -1.51
C SER A 153 5.02 8.73 -1.96
N ASN A 154 5.54 7.94 -2.92
CA ASN A 154 6.87 8.14 -3.52
C ASN A 154 6.70 8.54 -5.00
N PRO A 155 6.41 9.82 -5.31
CA PRO A 155 5.99 10.27 -6.64
C PRO A 155 7.06 10.19 -7.73
N LYS A 156 8.31 9.84 -7.39
CA LYS A 156 9.39 9.61 -8.38
C LYS A 156 9.73 8.14 -8.57
N LEU A 157 9.07 7.23 -7.84
CA LEU A 157 9.26 5.80 -7.97
C LEU A 157 8.40 5.30 -9.13
N THR A 158 9.03 5.14 -10.30
CA THR A 158 8.36 4.78 -11.56
C THR A 158 8.44 3.29 -11.91
N SER A 159 9.30 2.55 -11.20
CA SER A 159 9.48 1.11 -11.33
C SER A 159 9.79 0.50 -9.96
N LEU A 160 9.29 -0.71 -9.73
CA LEU A 160 9.54 -1.48 -8.51
C LEU A 160 9.81 -2.94 -8.88
N GLU A 161 11.03 -3.40 -8.61
CA GLU A 161 11.42 -4.80 -8.76
C GLU A 161 11.33 -5.50 -7.41
N ILE A 162 10.29 -6.32 -7.21
CA ILE A 162 10.09 -7.09 -5.97
C ILE A 162 10.94 -8.36 -5.97
N GLY A 163 11.17 -8.94 -7.16
CA GLY A 163 11.74 -10.27 -7.31
C GLY A 163 10.84 -11.37 -6.76
N SER A 164 11.34 -12.60 -6.68
CA SER A 164 10.62 -13.69 -6.03
C SER A 164 10.64 -13.52 -4.52
N LYS A 165 9.48 -13.68 -3.88
CA LYS A 165 9.31 -13.62 -2.42
C LYS A 165 8.35 -14.72 -1.98
N SER A 166 8.92 -15.75 -1.35
CA SER A 166 8.17 -16.98 -1.01
C SER A 166 7.13 -16.77 0.10
N TYR A 167 7.25 -15.69 0.86
CA TYR A 167 6.44 -15.41 2.05
C TYR A 167 5.56 -14.15 1.92
N LEU A 168 5.67 -13.38 0.82
CA LEU A 168 4.94 -12.12 0.69
C LEU A 168 3.45 -12.40 0.55
N GLU A 169 2.65 -11.92 1.51
CA GLU A 169 1.20 -12.09 1.55
C GLU A 169 0.46 -10.82 1.16
N LYS A 170 1.06 -9.66 1.45
CA LYS A 170 0.42 -8.34 1.27
C LYS A 170 1.35 -7.35 0.57
N LEU A 171 0.85 -6.72 -0.48
CA LEU A 171 1.55 -5.68 -1.23
C LEU A 171 0.67 -4.45 -1.36
N PHE A 172 1.08 -3.36 -0.71
CA PHE A 172 0.41 -2.07 -0.83
C PHE A 172 1.39 -1.07 -1.41
N CYS A 173 1.22 -0.69 -2.68
CA CYS A 173 2.10 0.22 -3.39
C CYS A 173 1.36 1.45 -3.96
N SER A 174 0.39 1.96 -3.21
CA SER A 174 -0.48 3.06 -3.64
C SER A 174 0.22 4.42 -3.59
N TYR A 175 -0.24 5.39 -4.38
CA TYR A 175 0.30 6.76 -4.41
C TYR A 175 1.78 6.83 -4.82
N ASN A 176 2.20 6.07 -5.83
CA ASN A 176 3.51 6.23 -6.48
C ASN A 176 3.31 6.65 -7.94
N ASP A 177 4.35 6.54 -8.77
CA ASP A 177 4.25 6.82 -10.20
C ASP A 177 4.62 5.59 -11.05
N LEU A 178 4.29 4.40 -10.55
CA LEU A 178 4.60 3.14 -11.21
C LEU A 178 3.94 3.07 -12.59
N THR A 179 4.69 2.61 -13.59
CA THR A 179 4.19 2.44 -14.96
C THR A 179 3.77 1.00 -15.27
N SER A 180 4.46 0.05 -14.64
CA SER A 180 4.17 -1.38 -14.68
C SER A 180 4.58 -2.04 -13.37
N LEU A 181 3.96 -3.17 -13.04
CA LEU A 181 4.30 -3.95 -11.87
C LEU A 181 4.20 -5.46 -12.17
N SER A 182 5.21 -6.22 -11.74
CA SER A 182 5.23 -7.67 -11.86
C SER A 182 5.10 -8.32 -10.49
N MET A 183 4.10 -9.18 -10.35
CA MET A 183 3.84 -10.02 -9.17
C MET A 183 4.22 -11.48 -9.40
N LYS A 184 4.96 -11.78 -10.47
CA LYS A 184 5.54 -13.11 -10.71
C LYS A 184 6.48 -13.52 -9.58
N GLY A 185 6.44 -14.80 -9.20
CA GLY A 185 7.26 -15.37 -8.14
C GLY A 185 6.79 -14.99 -6.73
N LEU A 186 5.50 -14.61 -6.57
CA LEU A 186 4.89 -14.27 -5.29
C LEU A 186 3.77 -15.28 -4.94
N PRO A 187 4.10 -16.56 -4.68
CA PRO A 187 3.12 -17.65 -4.60
C PRO A 187 2.14 -17.57 -3.41
N ARG A 188 2.39 -16.68 -2.44
CA ARG A 188 1.54 -16.49 -1.25
C ARG A 188 0.80 -15.16 -1.22
N LEU A 189 0.90 -14.36 -2.28
CA LEU A 189 0.28 -13.04 -2.34
C LEU A 189 -1.25 -13.17 -2.34
N LYS A 190 -1.91 -12.48 -1.40
CA LYS A 190 -3.36 -12.55 -1.19
C LYS A 190 -4.04 -11.20 -1.41
N GLU A 191 -3.35 -10.13 -1.04
CA GLU A 191 -3.90 -8.77 -1.00
C GLU A 191 -2.96 -7.80 -1.71
N VAL A 192 -3.50 -7.10 -2.71
CA VAL A 192 -2.75 -6.15 -3.54
C VAL A 192 -3.53 -4.86 -3.67
N ASP A 193 -2.92 -3.75 -3.30
CA ASP A 193 -3.38 -2.42 -3.66
C ASP A 193 -2.26 -1.66 -4.38
N CYS A 194 -2.50 -1.32 -5.64
CA CYS A 194 -1.63 -0.50 -6.46
C CYS A 194 -2.33 0.80 -6.88
N SER A 195 -3.40 1.20 -6.19
CA SER A 195 -4.21 2.37 -6.54
C SER A 195 -3.39 3.67 -6.55
N TYR A 196 -3.87 4.70 -7.23
CA TYR A 196 -3.19 6.00 -7.32
C TYR A 196 -1.77 5.90 -7.88
N ASN A 197 -1.59 5.08 -8.93
CA ASN A 197 -0.42 5.12 -9.80
C ASN A 197 -0.90 5.60 -11.18
N PRO A 198 -0.92 6.91 -11.47
CA PRO A 198 -1.66 7.47 -12.59
C PRO A 198 -1.10 7.08 -13.97
N ASN A 199 0.07 6.45 -14.03
CA ASN A 199 0.68 5.92 -15.24
C ASN A 199 0.69 4.39 -15.31
N LEU A 200 0.18 3.69 -14.28
CA LEU A 200 0.16 2.23 -14.21
C LEU A 200 -0.89 1.69 -15.18
N SER A 201 -0.45 0.89 -16.15
CA SER A 201 -1.32 0.33 -17.19
C SER A 201 -1.03 -1.14 -17.48
N THR A 202 -0.12 -1.76 -16.74
CA THR A 202 0.25 -3.16 -16.95
C THR A 202 0.59 -3.84 -15.63
N LEU A 203 -0.08 -4.96 -15.37
CA LEU A 203 0.25 -5.90 -14.31
C LEU A 203 0.67 -7.24 -14.92
N LYS A 204 1.61 -7.94 -14.26
CA LYS A 204 2.04 -9.27 -14.66
C LYS A 204 1.91 -10.23 -13.49
N PHE A 205 1.27 -11.35 -13.74
CA PHE A 205 1.05 -12.42 -12.76
C PHE A 205 1.59 -13.74 -13.31
N ASP A 206 1.87 -14.68 -12.40
CA ASP A 206 1.93 -16.10 -12.75
C ASP A 206 0.50 -16.64 -12.91
N ASP A 207 0.36 -17.80 -13.54
CA ASP A 207 -0.95 -18.42 -13.74
C ASP A 207 -1.45 -19.02 -12.41
N GLU A 208 -2.77 -19.01 -12.22
CA GLU A 208 -3.46 -19.56 -11.05
C GLU A 208 -3.02 -18.96 -9.69
N MET A 209 -2.68 -17.67 -9.67
CA MET A 209 -2.35 -16.99 -8.41
C MET A 209 -3.59 -16.83 -7.52
N ALA A 210 -3.42 -17.17 -6.23
CA ALA A 210 -4.49 -17.16 -5.24
C ALA A 210 -4.70 -15.78 -4.57
N ILE A 211 -4.87 -14.72 -5.38
CA ILE A 211 -5.16 -13.36 -4.89
C ILE A 211 -6.66 -13.26 -4.58
N GLY A 212 -7.00 -12.78 -3.38
CA GLY A 212 -8.38 -12.54 -2.96
C GLY A 212 -8.85 -11.12 -3.23
N SER A 213 -7.98 -10.13 -3.00
CA SER A 213 -8.30 -8.70 -3.18
C SER A 213 -7.27 -8.00 -4.06
N LEU A 214 -7.74 -7.32 -5.11
CA LEU A 214 -6.92 -6.54 -6.04
C LEU A 214 -7.54 -5.16 -6.29
N PHE A 215 -6.78 -4.11 -5.98
CA PHE A 215 -7.20 -2.72 -6.20
C PHE A 215 -6.20 -1.99 -7.11
N ILE A 216 -6.73 -1.43 -8.20
CA ILE A 216 -6.01 -0.66 -9.23
C ILE A 216 -6.74 0.66 -9.53
N ASN A 217 -7.36 1.26 -8.50
CA ASN A 217 -8.15 2.48 -8.68
C ASN A 217 -7.23 3.65 -9.04
N TYR A 218 -7.73 4.65 -9.77
CA TYR A 218 -6.92 5.84 -10.15
C TYR A 218 -5.59 5.47 -10.84
N CYS A 219 -5.68 4.58 -11.82
CA CYS A 219 -4.55 4.16 -12.65
C CYS A 219 -4.80 4.57 -14.12
N ASN A 220 -4.19 3.87 -15.07
CA ASN A 220 -4.29 4.17 -16.50
C ASN A 220 -4.65 2.93 -17.34
N PHE A 221 -5.47 2.03 -16.80
CA PHE A 221 -5.94 0.85 -17.53
C PHE A 221 -7.04 1.23 -18.52
N ASP A 222 -6.89 0.83 -19.77
CA ASP A 222 -7.93 0.89 -20.82
C ASP A 222 -8.54 -0.49 -21.13
N LYS A 223 -7.85 -1.56 -20.71
CA LYS A 223 -8.29 -2.95 -20.75
C LYS A 223 -7.80 -3.73 -19.53
N ILE A 224 -8.47 -4.83 -19.22
CA ILE A 224 -8.03 -5.81 -18.22
C ILE A 224 -7.87 -7.17 -18.91
N ASP A 225 -6.64 -7.69 -18.94
CA ASP A 225 -6.28 -8.92 -19.68
C ASP A 225 -5.53 -9.95 -18.82
N PHE A 226 -5.66 -9.85 -17.50
CA PHE A 226 -4.92 -10.70 -16.54
C PHE A 226 -5.82 -11.45 -15.55
N LEU A 227 -7.14 -11.21 -15.58
CA LEU A 227 -8.06 -11.80 -14.60
C LEU A 227 -8.16 -13.32 -14.71
N ASP A 228 -7.98 -13.88 -15.90
CA ASP A 228 -7.91 -15.32 -16.14
C ASP A 228 -6.84 -16.03 -15.30
N LYS A 229 -5.81 -15.31 -14.85
CA LYS A 229 -4.75 -15.81 -13.98
C LYS A 229 -5.10 -15.81 -12.50
N LEU A 230 -6.21 -15.21 -12.11
CA LEU A 230 -6.56 -14.89 -10.72
C LEU A 230 -7.89 -15.56 -10.32
N PRO A 231 -7.98 -16.91 -10.34
CA PRO A 231 -9.24 -17.65 -10.18
C PRO A 231 -9.94 -17.46 -8.82
N THR A 232 -9.25 -16.93 -7.81
CA THR A 232 -9.75 -16.80 -6.44
C THR A 232 -10.18 -15.39 -6.05
N ILE A 233 -10.18 -14.41 -6.97
CA ILE A 233 -10.55 -13.04 -6.64
C ILE A 233 -11.98 -13.02 -6.09
N THR A 234 -12.12 -12.34 -4.95
CA THR A 234 -13.41 -12.04 -4.31
C THR A 234 -13.66 -10.53 -4.28
N GLU A 235 -12.61 -9.72 -4.32
CA GLU A 235 -12.70 -8.25 -4.31
C GLU A 235 -11.85 -7.63 -5.42
N PHE A 236 -12.48 -6.86 -6.29
CA PHE A 236 -11.81 -6.17 -7.37
C PHE A 236 -12.25 -4.72 -7.47
N GLY A 237 -11.29 -3.79 -7.42
CA GLY A 237 -11.53 -2.37 -7.66
C GLY A 237 -10.68 -1.85 -8.81
N CYS A 238 -11.33 -1.34 -9.84
CA CYS A 238 -10.72 -0.70 -11.00
C CYS A 238 -11.32 0.66 -11.30
N SER A 239 -11.85 1.34 -10.29
CA SER A 239 -12.46 2.66 -10.42
C SER A 239 -11.49 3.71 -10.95
N TYR A 240 -12.00 4.75 -11.61
CA TYR A 240 -11.17 5.85 -12.11
C TYR A 240 -10.04 5.36 -13.05
N ASN A 241 -10.42 4.59 -14.07
CA ASN A 241 -9.56 4.16 -15.16
C ASN A 241 -10.18 4.61 -16.51
N LYS A 242 -9.78 3.99 -17.62
CA LYS A 242 -10.25 4.32 -18.97
C LYS A 242 -10.88 3.10 -19.65
N LEU A 243 -11.43 2.17 -18.86
CA LEU A 243 -11.96 0.91 -19.36
C LEU A 243 -13.21 1.17 -20.21
N THR A 244 -13.23 0.64 -21.43
CA THR A 244 -14.43 0.63 -22.29
C THR A 244 -15.23 -0.67 -22.17
N GLU A 245 -14.55 -1.72 -21.72
CA GLU A 245 -15.10 -3.04 -21.46
C GLU A 245 -14.46 -3.64 -20.20
N LEU A 246 -15.22 -4.46 -19.47
CA LEU A 246 -14.70 -5.23 -18.35
C LEU A 246 -15.22 -6.65 -18.46
N HIS A 247 -14.31 -7.56 -18.80
CA HIS A 247 -14.61 -8.98 -18.93
C HIS A 247 -14.04 -9.72 -17.71
N MET A 248 -14.92 -10.33 -16.93
CA MET A 248 -14.57 -11.07 -15.74
C MET A 248 -14.84 -12.57 -15.99
N PRO A 249 -13.84 -13.45 -15.87
CA PRO A 249 -14.05 -14.90 -15.96
C PRO A 249 -15.21 -15.41 -15.08
N GLY A 250 -16.07 -16.25 -15.65
CA GLY A 250 -17.31 -16.66 -14.98
C GLY A 250 -17.17 -17.65 -13.81
N ALA A 251 -15.97 -18.17 -13.57
CA ALA A 251 -15.69 -19.06 -12.44
C ALA A 251 -15.42 -18.32 -11.13
N PHE A 252 -15.47 -16.98 -11.12
CA PHE A 252 -15.21 -16.20 -9.92
C PHE A 252 -16.37 -16.24 -8.91
N SER A 253 -16.03 -15.96 -7.65
CA SER A 253 -16.98 -15.72 -6.57
C SER A 253 -16.81 -14.28 -6.07
N ILE A 254 -16.98 -13.31 -6.97
CA ILE A 254 -16.83 -11.89 -6.64
C ILE A 254 -17.91 -11.50 -5.62
N ALA A 255 -17.48 -10.99 -4.47
CA ALA A 255 -18.34 -10.37 -3.47
C ALA A 255 -18.35 -8.85 -3.64
N TYR A 256 -17.24 -8.28 -4.10
CA TYR A 256 -17.01 -6.85 -4.19
C TYR A 256 -16.46 -6.43 -5.55
N LEU A 257 -17.22 -5.62 -6.30
CA LEU A 257 -16.76 -5.05 -7.57
C LEU A 257 -16.96 -3.54 -7.58
N ARG A 258 -15.85 -2.78 -7.69
CA ARG A 258 -15.90 -1.37 -8.09
C ARG A 258 -15.31 -1.20 -9.47
N CYS A 259 -16.12 -0.69 -10.39
CA CYS A 259 -15.69 -0.32 -11.74
C CYS A 259 -16.27 1.04 -12.15
N ASP A 260 -16.66 1.86 -11.18
CA ASP A 260 -17.17 3.22 -11.39
C ASP A 260 -16.12 4.16 -12.01
N ASN A 261 -16.57 5.29 -12.55
CA ASN A 261 -15.67 6.29 -13.17
C ASN A 261 -14.79 5.68 -14.28
N ASN A 262 -15.42 4.97 -15.21
CA ASN A 262 -14.81 4.40 -16.42
C ASN A 262 -15.64 4.81 -17.65
N GLN A 263 -15.44 4.13 -18.79
CA GLN A 263 -16.15 4.35 -20.06
C GLN A 263 -16.91 3.10 -20.49
N LEU A 264 -17.34 2.28 -19.53
CA LEU A 264 -18.00 1.00 -19.81
C LEU A 264 -19.33 1.23 -20.53
N THR A 265 -19.50 0.57 -21.67
CA THR A 265 -20.78 0.54 -22.41
C THR A 265 -21.56 -0.74 -22.15
N HIS A 266 -20.88 -1.77 -21.63
CA HIS A 266 -21.45 -3.04 -21.20
C HIS A 266 -20.76 -3.51 -19.93
N LEU A 267 -21.50 -4.20 -19.06
CA LEU A 267 -20.98 -4.87 -17.89
C LEU A 267 -21.77 -6.18 -17.69
N SER A 268 -21.12 -7.30 -18.01
CA SER A 268 -21.68 -8.63 -17.72
C SER A 268 -21.23 -9.10 -16.35
N ILE A 269 -22.15 -9.72 -15.64
CA ILE A 269 -21.89 -10.46 -14.40
C ILE A 269 -22.49 -11.85 -14.55
N GLU A 270 -21.93 -12.82 -13.85
CA GLU A 270 -22.44 -14.20 -13.87
C GLU A 270 -23.29 -14.46 -12.64
N ASP A 271 -24.31 -15.32 -12.78
CA ASP A 271 -25.23 -15.69 -11.71
C ASP A 271 -24.56 -16.49 -10.57
N THR A 272 -23.37 -17.04 -10.83
CA THR A 272 -22.50 -17.73 -9.87
C THR A 272 -21.88 -16.78 -8.86
N TRP A 273 -21.84 -15.48 -9.14
CA TRP A 273 -21.19 -14.52 -8.27
C TRP A 273 -22.01 -14.29 -7.00
N ILE A 274 -21.29 -14.12 -5.89
CA ILE A 274 -21.85 -13.86 -4.57
C ILE A 274 -21.81 -12.36 -4.24
N LEU A 275 -22.08 -11.51 -5.25
CA LEU A 275 -21.93 -10.07 -5.14
C LEU A 275 -22.78 -9.53 -3.98
N THR A 276 -22.13 -8.79 -3.10
CA THR A 276 -22.79 -7.97 -2.07
C THR A 276 -22.67 -6.48 -2.40
N GLN A 277 -21.68 -6.07 -3.17
CA GLN A 277 -21.59 -4.68 -3.61
C GLN A 277 -21.08 -4.59 -5.04
N LEU A 278 -21.80 -3.78 -5.84
CA LEU A 278 -21.45 -3.45 -7.21
C LEU A 278 -21.57 -1.94 -7.42
N ASP A 279 -20.40 -1.30 -7.55
CA ASP A 279 -20.31 0.13 -7.85
C ASP A 279 -19.92 0.29 -9.33
N CYS A 280 -20.90 0.62 -10.19
CA CYS A 280 -20.69 0.83 -11.62
C CYS A 280 -21.23 2.19 -12.12
N HIS A 281 -21.41 3.14 -11.21
CA HIS A 281 -21.83 4.51 -11.50
C HIS A 281 -20.79 5.26 -12.35
N SER A 282 -21.18 6.41 -12.92
CA SER A 282 -20.31 7.28 -13.71
C SER A 282 -19.58 6.52 -14.84
N ASN A 283 -20.34 5.75 -15.62
CA ASN A 283 -19.90 5.00 -16.81
C ASN A 283 -20.74 5.44 -18.04
N CYS A 284 -20.68 4.67 -19.13
CA CYS A 284 -21.46 4.89 -20.36
C CYS A 284 -22.56 3.83 -20.55
N LEU A 285 -23.12 3.28 -19.46
CA LEU A 285 -24.12 2.22 -19.53
C LEU A 285 -25.50 2.80 -19.92
N GLU A 286 -25.99 2.42 -21.10
CA GLU A 286 -27.35 2.75 -21.53
C GLU A 286 -28.39 1.88 -20.81
N ALA A 287 -29.68 2.22 -20.97
CA ALA A 287 -30.76 1.57 -20.24
C ALA A 287 -30.83 0.06 -20.50
N ASP A 288 -30.59 -0.36 -21.74
CA ASP A 288 -30.59 -1.77 -22.12
C ASP A 288 -29.45 -2.54 -21.43
N ALA A 289 -28.23 -1.98 -21.42
CA ALA A 289 -27.09 -2.58 -20.73
C ALA A 289 -27.32 -2.69 -19.21
N LEU A 290 -27.90 -1.65 -18.59
CA LEU A 290 -28.28 -1.70 -17.17
C LEU A 290 -29.36 -2.75 -16.91
N ASN A 291 -30.36 -2.89 -17.79
CA ASN A 291 -31.42 -3.88 -17.64
C ASN A 291 -30.86 -5.32 -17.76
N GLU A 292 -29.95 -5.58 -18.69
CA GLU A 292 -29.24 -6.87 -18.80
C GLU A 292 -28.45 -7.20 -17.52
N LEU A 293 -27.74 -6.21 -16.96
CA LEU A 293 -27.05 -6.35 -15.69
C LEU A 293 -28.03 -6.72 -14.57
N PHE A 294 -29.17 -6.03 -14.48
CA PHE A 294 -30.17 -6.27 -13.43
C PHE A 294 -30.75 -7.68 -13.46
N GLU A 295 -31.00 -8.21 -14.66
CA GLU A 295 -31.49 -9.57 -14.84
C GLU A 295 -30.45 -10.61 -14.38
N SER A 296 -29.16 -10.29 -14.49
CA SER A 296 -28.06 -11.16 -14.10
C SER A 296 -27.77 -11.15 -12.58
N LEU A 297 -28.25 -10.14 -11.84
CA LEU A 297 -28.04 -10.07 -10.39
C LEU A 297 -28.68 -11.24 -9.66
N GLY A 298 -28.01 -11.76 -8.63
CA GLY A 298 -28.56 -12.77 -7.73
C GLY A 298 -29.69 -12.25 -6.85
N GLN A 299 -30.56 -13.16 -6.40
CA GLN A 299 -31.62 -12.86 -5.42
C GLN A 299 -31.02 -12.75 -4.00
N VAL A 300 -31.20 -11.60 -3.37
CA VAL A 300 -30.77 -11.33 -1.99
C VAL A 300 -31.65 -12.09 -0.99
N ARG A 301 -31.01 -12.70 0.01
CA ARG A 301 -31.72 -13.40 1.10
C ARG A 301 -32.29 -12.40 2.11
N PRO A 302 -33.49 -12.66 2.67
CA PRO A 302 -34.14 -11.70 3.56
C PRO A 302 -33.41 -11.29 4.83
N SER A 303 -32.44 -12.09 5.30
CA SER A 303 -31.61 -11.82 6.47
C SER A 303 -30.56 -10.72 6.27
N ASP A 304 -30.27 -10.32 5.02
CA ASP A 304 -29.06 -9.58 4.68
C ASP A 304 -29.30 -8.28 3.88
N TYR A 305 -30.54 -7.78 3.82
CA TYR A 305 -30.92 -6.61 2.99
C TYR A 305 -30.06 -5.34 3.19
N MET A 306 -29.39 -5.16 4.33
CA MET A 306 -28.51 -4.00 4.58
C MET A 306 -27.10 -4.15 3.97
N ARG A 307 -26.79 -5.28 3.33
CA ARG A 307 -25.45 -5.61 2.82
C ARG A 307 -25.32 -5.60 1.30
N TYR A 308 -26.43 -5.52 0.56
CA TYR A 308 -26.46 -5.62 -0.90
C TYR A 308 -26.67 -4.26 -1.55
N ILE A 309 -25.60 -3.67 -2.07
CA ILE A 309 -25.56 -2.29 -2.57
C ILE A 309 -25.25 -2.28 -4.07
N LEU A 310 -26.03 -1.52 -4.83
CA LEU A 310 -25.84 -1.30 -6.26
C LEU A 310 -25.86 0.20 -6.57
N SER A 311 -24.77 0.71 -7.12
CA SER A 311 -24.59 2.13 -7.43
C SER A 311 -24.45 2.30 -8.94
N ILE A 312 -25.45 2.94 -9.56
CA ILE A 312 -25.60 3.07 -11.04
C ILE A 312 -25.74 4.52 -11.52
N TYR A 313 -25.70 5.50 -10.62
CA TYR A 313 -25.93 6.90 -10.94
C TYR A 313 -24.92 7.44 -11.97
N ASP A 314 -25.21 8.59 -12.58
CA ASP A 314 -24.37 9.20 -13.63
C ASP A 314 -24.12 8.32 -14.87
N ASN A 315 -24.89 7.25 -15.06
CA ASN A 315 -24.95 6.53 -16.32
C ASN A 315 -26.05 7.12 -17.23
N PRO A 316 -25.85 7.14 -18.56
CA PRO A 316 -26.86 7.66 -19.49
C PRO A 316 -28.20 6.92 -19.41
N GLY A 317 -28.18 5.61 -19.10
CA GLY A 317 -29.37 4.78 -18.95
C GLY A 317 -30.10 4.92 -17.62
N GLU A 318 -29.53 5.63 -16.64
CA GLU A 318 -29.99 5.59 -15.25
C GLU A 318 -31.46 6.00 -15.08
N LYS A 319 -31.94 6.98 -15.85
CA LYS A 319 -33.32 7.50 -15.73
C LYS A 319 -34.38 6.63 -16.42
N THR A 320 -33.97 5.77 -17.35
CA THR A 320 -34.86 5.00 -18.23
C THR A 320 -34.75 3.49 -18.03
N CYS A 321 -33.82 3.03 -17.20
CA CYS A 321 -33.70 1.62 -16.83
C CYS A 321 -34.79 1.15 -15.85
N GLN A 322 -34.95 -0.16 -15.75
CA GLN A 322 -35.95 -0.87 -14.95
C GLN A 322 -35.45 -1.09 -13.51
N LYS A 323 -35.30 0.00 -12.74
CA LYS A 323 -34.79 -0.01 -11.35
C LYS A 323 -35.57 -0.93 -10.40
N GLU A 324 -36.81 -1.27 -10.72
CA GLU A 324 -37.65 -2.21 -10.00
C GLU A 324 -37.12 -3.65 -10.00
N ILE A 325 -36.34 -4.06 -11.01
CA ILE A 325 -35.75 -5.41 -11.08
C ILE A 325 -34.77 -5.64 -9.92
N PRO A 326 -33.70 -4.85 -9.73
CA PRO A 326 -32.77 -5.05 -8.63
C PRO A 326 -33.46 -4.88 -7.26
N ILE A 327 -34.41 -3.95 -7.14
CA ILE A 327 -35.20 -3.75 -5.91
C ILE A 327 -36.00 -5.00 -5.54
N ARG A 328 -36.69 -5.64 -6.51
CA ARG A 328 -37.42 -6.91 -6.27
C ARG A 328 -36.47 -8.05 -5.92
N LYS A 329 -35.26 -8.03 -6.48
CA LYS A 329 -34.18 -8.96 -6.11
C LYS A 329 -33.57 -8.64 -4.74
N GLY A 330 -33.97 -7.56 -4.08
CA GLY A 330 -33.56 -7.19 -2.72
C GLY A 330 -32.30 -6.34 -2.63
N TRP A 331 -31.84 -5.79 -3.74
CA TRP A 331 -30.72 -4.85 -3.78
C TRP A 331 -31.15 -3.46 -3.34
N LYS A 332 -30.30 -2.81 -2.56
CA LYS A 332 -30.42 -1.39 -2.24
C LYS A 332 -29.72 -0.59 -3.34
N LEU A 333 -30.49 0.22 -4.07
CA LEU A 333 -29.92 1.21 -4.98
C LEU A 333 -29.34 2.36 -4.15
N GLU A 334 -28.09 2.72 -4.42
CA GLU A 334 -27.48 3.91 -3.87
C GLU A 334 -27.75 5.09 -4.83
N ASP A 335 -28.26 6.17 -4.26
CA ASP A 335 -28.41 7.45 -4.95
C ASP A 335 -27.17 8.30 -4.66
N ASP A 336 -26.80 9.19 -5.59
CA ASP A 336 -25.74 10.19 -5.35
C ASP A 336 -26.14 11.07 -4.16
N HIS A 337 -25.58 10.78 -2.98
CA HIS A 337 -25.79 11.54 -1.76
C HIS A 337 -24.44 12.04 -1.24
N TRP A 338 -23.71 12.76 -2.10
CA TRP A 338 -22.78 13.78 -1.64
C TRP A 338 -23.48 15.15 -1.67
N ASN A 339 -24.32 15.38 -0.65
CA ASN A 339 -24.73 16.72 -0.20
C ASN A 339 -24.59 16.84 1.30
#